data_AF-A0A517TA86-F1
#
_entry.id   AF-A0A517TA86-F1
#
_cell.length_a   1.000
_cell.length_b   1.000
_cell.length_c   1.000
_cell.angle_alpha   90.00
_cell.angle_beta   90.00
_cell.angle_gamma   90.00
#
_symmetry.space_group_name_H-M   'P 1'
#
loop_
_entity.id
_entity.type
_entity.pdbx_description
1 polymer ?
#
loop_
_entity_poly.entity_id
_entity_poly.type
_entity_poly.pdbx_seq_one_letter_code
_entity_poly.pdbx_strand_id
1 'polypeptide(L)'
;MKPPVSEQLSEALHFIVVDLMTPGLDLESVTKLIAEIPDSDNVRPILIGYAPHVRGDLFKAAREAGFDHVLPKSRLVMEVRQLLEEGSNA
;
A
#
# COMPACT_ATOMS: atom_id res chain seq x y z
N MET A 1 -3.51 30.35 6.64
CA MET A 1 -2.13 30.00 7.00
C MET A 1 -2.06 28.48 6.95
N LYS A 2 -1.34 27.88 5.99
CA LYS A 2 -1.22 26.42 5.91
C LYS A 2 -0.29 25.99 7.05
N PRO A 3 -0.66 25.05 7.93
CA PRO A 3 0.20 24.65 9.03
C PRO A 3 1.53 24.11 8.46
N PRO A 4 2.64 24.29 9.19
CA PRO A 4 3.91 23.72 8.78
C PRO A 4 3.74 22.19 8.72
N VAL A 5 4.17 21.58 7.61
CA VAL A 5 4.11 20.12 7.35
C VAL A 5 4.80 19.30 8.46
N SER A 6 5.54 19.96 9.36
CA SER A 6 6.33 19.35 10.43
C SER A 6 5.57 18.96 11.70
N GLU A 7 4.30 19.31 11.89
CA GLU A 7 3.60 19.11 13.18
C GLU A 7 2.57 17.99 13.25
N GLN A 8 2.35 17.23 12.18
CA GLN A 8 1.39 16.12 12.18
C GLN A 8 1.91 14.94 11.34
N LEU A 9 3.08 14.42 11.69
CA LEU A 9 3.35 13.01 11.40
C LEU A 9 2.73 12.23 12.55
N SER A 10 1.48 11.80 12.39
CA SER A 10 0.99 10.72 13.25
C SER A 10 1.93 9.53 13.05
N GLU A 11 2.23 8.78 14.10
CA GLU A 11 2.98 7.52 13.99
C GLU A 11 2.19 6.45 13.19
N ALA A 12 1.00 6.80 12.67
CA ALA A 12 0.15 5.96 11.87
C ALA A 12 0.75 5.69 10.49
N LEU A 13 0.82 4.41 10.13
CA LEU A 13 1.18 3.97 8.80
C LEU A 13 -0.01 4.20 7.88
N HIS A 14 0.16 5.04 6.86
CA HIS A 14 -0.90 5.34 5.89
C HIS A 14 -0.80 4.48 4.62
N PHE A 15 0.42 4.08 4.25
CA PHE A 15 0.69 3.35 3.01
C PHE A 15 1.75 2.27 3.23
N ILE A 16 1.54 1.11 2.61
CA ILE A 16 2.52 0.03 2.54
C ILE A 16 2.69 -0.35 1.08
N VAL A 17 3.93 -0.27 0.59
CA VAL A 17 4.28 -0.63 -0.79
C VAL A 17 5.09 -1.91 -0.78
N VAL A 18 4.63 -2.92 -1.52
CA VAL A 18 5.21 -4.27 -1.52
C VAL A 18 5.67 -4.66 -2.91
N ASP A 19 6.93 -5.09 -3.03
CA ASP A 19 7.43 -5.74 -4.24
C ASP A 19 6.96 -7.20 -4.27
N LEU A 20 6.02 -7.51 -5.18
CA LEU A 20 5.44 -8.84 -5.35
C LEU A 20 6.44 -9.88 -5.89
N MET A 21 7.61 -9.44 -6.37
CA MET A 21 8.68 -10.34 -6.81
C MET A 21 9.61 -10.75 -5.67
N THR A 22 9.40 -10.26 -4.44
CA THR A 22 10.22 -10.60 -3.28
C THR A 22 10.17 -12.12 -3.06
N PRO A 23 11.32 -12.83 -3.14
CA PRO A 23 11.34 -14.27 -2.95
C PRO A 23 10.84 -14.65 -1.56
N GLY A 24 9.95 -15.65 -1.49
CA GLY A 24 9.39 -16.13 -0.23
C GLY A 24 8.32 -15.24 0.39
N LEU A 25 7.86 -14.19 -0.32
CA LEU A 25 6.75 -13.36 0.13
C LEU A 25 5.45 -14.18 0.17
N ASP A 26 4.83 -14.23 1.34
CA ASP A 26 3.48 -14.75 1.52
C ASP A 26 2.49 -13.58 1.64
N LEU A 27 1.65 -13.44 0.61
CA LEU A 27 0.69 -12.34 0.47
C LEU A 27 -0.39 -12.37 1.55
N GLU A 28 -0.83 -13.56 1.97
CA GLU A 28 -1.82 -13.68 3.04
C GLU A 28 -1.25 -13.27 4.39
N SER A 29 -0.01 -13.66 4.68
CA SER A 29 0.66 -13.27 5.92
C SER A 29 0.86 -11.75 5.98
N VAL A 30 1.21 -11.11 4.86
CA VAL A 30 1.28 -9.65 4.79
C VAL A 30 -0.05 -9.01 5.17
N THR A 31 -1.16 -9.44 4.57
CA THR A 31 -2.45 -8.79 4.83
C THR A 31 -3.00 -9.07 6.22
N LYS A 32 -2.72 -10.26 6.79
CA LYS A 32 -3.01 -10.58 8.20
C LYS A 32 -2.23 -9.68 9.16
N LEU A 33 -0.93 -9.53 8.96
CA LEU A 33 -0.09 -8.65 9.79
C LEU A 33 -0.56 -7.20 9.74
N ILE A 34 -0.99 -6.73 8.57
CA ILE A 34 -1.51 -5.36 8.42
C ILE A 34 -2.84 -5.18 9.15
N ALA A 35 -3.72 -6.18 9.13
CA ALA A 35 -4.97 -6.15 9.88
C ALA A 35 -4.77 -6.15 11.40
N GLU A 36 -3.60 -6.59 11.88
CA GLU A 36 -3.22 -6.60 13.29
C GLU A 36 -2.51 -5.32 13.75
N ILE A 37 -2.17 -4.40 12.83
CA ILE A 37 -1.56 -3.11 13.20
C ILE A 37 -2.57 -2.34 14.05
N PRO A 38 -2.27 -2.10 15.35
CA PRO A 38 -3.15 -1.35 16.22
C PRO A 38 -3.08 0.11 15.79
N ASP A 39 -4.16 0.61 15.20
CA ASP A 39 -4.23 2.00 14.81
C ASP A 39 -4.91 2.82 15.89
N SER A 40 -4.30 3.96 16.25
CA SER A 40 -4.88 4.91 17.22
C SER A 40 -6.16 5.55 16.68
N ASP A 41 -6.33 5.57 15.34
CA ASP A 41 -7.40 6.25 14.63
C ASP A 41 -8.28 5.30 13.78
N ASN A 42 -8.13 3.98 13.92
CA ASN A 42 -8.88 2.94 13.17
C ASN A 42 -8.72 2.97 11.63
N VAL A 43 -7.69 3.62 11.11
CA VAL A 43 -7.35 3.68 9.70
C VAL A 43 -6.36 2.59 9.34
N ARG A 44 -6.79 1.64 8.50
CA ARG A 44 -5.89 0.65 7.90
C ARG A 44 -5.02 1.34 6.84
N PRO A 45 -3.70 1.07 6.78
CA PRO A 45 -2.86 1.54 5.69
C PRO A 45 -3.31 0.99 4.33
N ILE A 46 -3.23 1.81 3.29
CA ILE A 46 -3.44 1.40 1.91
C ILE A 46 -2.28 0.50 1.47
N LEU A 47 -2.61 -0.70 0.99
CA LEU A 47 -1.66 -1.72 0.59
C LEU A 47 -1.51 -1.74 -0.95
N ILE A 48 -0.31 -1.40 -1.42
CA ILE A 48 0.02 -1.26 -2.84
C ILE A 48 1.05 -2.32 -3.24
N GLY A 49 0.67 -3.23 -4.12
CA GLY A 49 1.55 -4.27 -4.67
C GLY A 49 2.09 -3.85 -6.02
N TYR A 50 3.38 -4.08 -6.27
CA TYR A 50 3.96 -3.84 -7.60
C TYR A 50 4.88 -4.95 -8.08
N ALA A 51 5.02 -5.05 -9.41
CA ALA A 51 6.01 -5.91 -10.07
C ALA A 51 6.60 -5.22 -11.31
N PRO A 52 7.80 -5.62 -11.81
CA PRO A 52 8.44 -4.98 -12.96
C PRO A 52 7.60 -4.93 -14.24
N HIS A 53 6.84 -6.00 -14.50
CA HIS A 53 5.94 -6.13 -15.64
C HIS A 53 4.58 -6.65 -15.18
N VAL A 54 3.60 -6.64 -16.09
CA VAL A 54 2.29 -7.24 -15.81
C VAL A 54 2.48 -8.75 -15.59
N ARG A 55 2.13 -9.21 -14.39
CA ARG A 55 2.18 -10.60 -13.95
C ARG A 55 0.78 -11.00 -13.52
N GLY A 56 -0.02 -11.51 -14.46
CA GLY A 56 -1.45 -11.75 -14.24
C GLY A 56 -1.75 -12.69 -13.06
N ASP A 57 -0.90 -13.70 -12.88
CA ASP A 57 -0.88 -14.63 -11.74
C ASP A 57 -0.66 -13.90 -10.41
N LEU A 58 0.46 -13.16 -10.28
CA LEU A 58 0.82 -12.44 -9.06
C LEU A 58 -0.18 -11.33 -8.75
N PHE A 59 -0.67 -10.64 -9.78
CA PHE A 59 -1.62 -9.54 -9.60
C PHE A 59 -2.98 -10.04 -9.16
N LYS A 60 -3.42 -11.19 -9.67
CA LYS A 60 -4.65 -11.83 -9.21
C LYS A 60 -4.50 -12.26 -7.75
N ALA A 61 -3.42 -12.97 -7.41
CA ALA A 61 -3.16 -13.43 -6.05
C ALA A 61 -3.08 -12.28 -5.04
N ALA A 62 -2.41 -11.17 -5.37
CA ALA A 62 -2.32 -10.00 -4.49
C ALA A 62 -3.69 -9.35 -4.27
N ARG A 63 -4.53 -9.23 -5.30
CA ARG A 63 -5.90 -8.71 -5.14
C ARG A 63 -6.75 -9.63 -4.28
N GLU A 64 -6.68 -10.93 -4.50
CA GLU A 64 -7.39 -11.94 -3.70
C GLU A 64 -6.92 -11.94 -2.24
N ALA A 65 -5.65 -11.62 -1.98
CA ALA A 65 -5.11 -11.48 -0.63
C ALA A 65 -5.57 -10.19 0.09
N GLY A 66 -6.15 -9.22 -0.62
CA GLY A 66 -6.67 -7.97 -0.05
C GLY A 66 -5.75 -6.76 -0.24
N PHE A 67 -4.95 -6.73 -1.30
CA PHE A 67 -4.24 -5.51 -1.72
C PHE A 67 -5.21 -4.51 -2.35
N ASP A 68 -5.11 -3.24 -1.97
CA ASP A 68 -5.98 -2.16 -2.45
C ASP A 68 -5.64 -1.79 -3.90
N HIS A 69 -4.34 -1.70 -4.21
CA HIS A 69 -3.85 -1.46 -5.56
C HIS A 69 -2.79 -2.47 -5.96
N VAL A 70 -2.84 -2.92 -7.22
CA VAL A 70 -1.81 -3.79 -7.79
C VAL A 70 -1.45 -3.34 -9.20
N LEU A 71 -0.20 -2.88 -9.36
CA LEU A 71 0.24 -2.12 -10.53
C LEU A 71 1.60 -2.62 -11.06
N PRO A 72 1.88 -2.54 -12.37
CA PRO A 72 3.24 -2.65 -12.85
C PRO A 72 4.08 -1.44 -12.38
N LYS A 73 5.39 -1.63 -12.21
CA LYS A 73 6.33 -0.60 -11.69
C LYS A 73 6.23 0.73 -12.44
N SER A 74 6.11 0.70 -13.76
CA SER A 74 5.97 1.92 -14.58
C SER A 74 4.72 2.72 -14.20
N ARG A 75 3.60 2.03 -13.97
CA ARG A 75 2.33 2.64 -13.59
C ARG A 75 2.35 3.14 -12.15
N LEU A 76 2.96 2.39 -11.23
CA LEU A 76 3.19 2.87 -9.86
C LEU A 76 3.93 4.21 -9.87
N VAL A 77 5.03 4.33 -10.61
CA VAL A 77 5.81 5.58 -10.67
C VAL A 77 4.99 6.74 -11.25
N MET A 78 4.12 6.47 -12.23
CA MET A 78 3.25 7.50 -12.81
C MET A 78 2.11 7.92 -11.88
N GLU A 79 1.55 6.98 -11.12
CA GLU A 79 0.32 7.17 -10.34
C GLU A 79 0.58 7.40 -8.84
N VAL A 80 1.82 7.26 -8.35
CA VAL A 80 2.14 7.34 -6.92
C VAL A 80 1.61 8.61 -6.26
N ARG A 81 1.67 9.75 -6.97
CA ARG A 81 1.13 11.00 -6.44
C ARG A 81 -0.37 10.93 -6.23
N GLN A 82 -1.11 10.41 -7.21
CA GLN A 82 -2.56 10.27 -7.11
C GLN A 82 -2.93 9.29 -5.99
N LEU A 83 -2.24 8.15 -5.91
CA LEU A 83 -2.47 7.13 -4.87
C LEU A 83 -2.25 7.69 -3.46
N LEU A 84 -1.22 8.53 -3.28
CA LEU A 84 -0.96 9.21 -2.00
C LEU A 84 -2.03 10.26 -1.67
N GLU A 85 -2.52 10.99 -2.68
CA GLU A 85 -3.60 11.97 -2.51
C GLU A 85 -4.95 11.29 -2.17
N GLU A 86 -5.22 10.11 -2.72
CA GLU A 86 -6.42 9.31 -2.40
C GLU A 86 -6.41 8.83 -0.94
N GLY A 87 -5.28 8.30 -0.45
CA GLY A 87 -5.18 7.81 0.94
C GLY A 87 -4.97 8.88 2.01
N SER A 88 -4.63 10.12 1.64
CA SER A 88 -4.53 11.24 2.60
C SER A 88 -5.89 11.88 2.93
N ASN A 89 -6.95 11.53 2.19
CA ASN A 89 -8.31 12.07 2.35
C ASN A 89 -9.34 11.02 2.81
N ALA A 90 -8.90 9.77 3.02
CA ALA A 90 -9.70 8.66 3.51
C ALA A 90 -9.62 8.59 5.04
#